data_AF-A0A820H2K9-F1
#
_entry.id   AF-A0A820H2K9-F1
#
_cell.length_a   1.000
_cell.length_b   1.000
_cell.length_c   1.000
_cell.angle_alpha   90.00
_cell.angle_beta   90.00
_cell.angle_gamma   90.00
#
_symmetry.space_group_name_H-M   'P 1'
#
loop_
_entity.id
_entity.type
_entity.pdbx_description
1 polymer ?
#
loop_
_entity_poly.entity_id
_entity_poly.type
_entity_poly.pdbx_seq_one_letter_code
_entity_poly.pdbx_strand_id
1 'polypeptide(L)' 'MGFSAVGSLNAEERTRFLQFVTGTSRLPMNGFRELWGSSGPQLFTVEKWGDRTKLP' A
#
# COMPACT_ATOMS: atom_id res chain seq x y z
N MET A 1 1.31 -9.78 12.81
CA MET A 1 1.42 -10.06 11.37
C MET A 1 1.84 -8.76 10.69
N GLY A 2 3.08 -8.68 10.20
CA GLY A 2 3.63 -7.50 9.52
C GLY A 2 3.63 -7.66 8.00
N PHE A 3 4.55 -6.99 7.31
CA PHE A 3 4.75 -7.06 5.86
C PHE A 3 5.25 -8.42 5.31
N SER A 4 5.27 -9.49 6.12
CA SER A 4 5.75 -10.81 5.71
C SER A 4 4.99 -11.36 4.48
N ALA A 5 3.68 -11.11 4.40
CA ALA A 5 2.87 -11.51 3.24
C ALA A 5 3.24 -10.70 1.99
N VAL A 6 3.58 -9.42 2.13
CA VAL A 6 4.06 -8.57 1.02
C VAL A 6 5.43 -9.05 0.54
N GLY A 7 6.27 -9.56 1.46
CA GLY A 7 7.57 -10.15 1.14
C GLY A 7 7.49 -11.35 0.19
N SER A 8 6.46 -12.18 0.30
CA SER A 8 6.24 -13.34 -0.57
C SER A 8 5.61 -13.02 -1.94
N LEU A 9 5.10 -11.79 -2.14
CA LEU A 9 4.50 -11.39 -3.41
C LEU A 9 5.55 -11.25 -4.51
N ASN A 10 5.19 -11.66 -5.72
CA ASN A 10 5.97 -11.38 -6.93
C ASN A 10 5.83 -9.89 -7.36
N ALA A 11 6.61 -9.46 -8.37
CA ALA A 11 6.64 -8.05 -8.78
C ALA A 11 5.29 -7.52 -9.29
N GLU A 12 4.52 -8.34 -9.99
CA GLU A 12 3.19 -7.97 -10.48
C GLU A 12 2.20 -7.83 -9.31
N GLU A 13 2.19 -8.79 -8.39
CA GLU A 13 1.35 -8.75 -7.20
C GLU A 13 1.66 -7.55 -6.30
N ARG A 14 2.94 -7.20 -6.13
CA ARG A 14 3.35 -5.98 -5.43
C ARG A 14 2.86 -4.71 -6.12
N THR A 15 2.87 -4.71 -7.45
CA THR A 15 2.37 -3.58 -8.25
C THR A 15 0.86 -3.42 -8.13
N ARG A 16 0.11 -4.53 -8.16
CA ARG A 16 -1.35 -4.56 -7.94
C ARG A 16 -1.69 -4.16 -6.50
N PHE A 17 -0.90 -4.59 -5.52
CA PHE A 17 -1.05 -4.18 -4.12
C PHE A 17 -0.84 -2.67 -3.96
N LEU A 18 0.20 -2.11 -4.58
CA LEU A 18 0.43 -0.67 -4.58
C LEU A 18 -0.79 0.06 -5.16
N GLN A 19 -1.27 -0.37 -6.33
CA GLN A 19 -2.44 0.22 -6.97
C GLN A 19 -3.71 0.10 -6.12
N PHE A 20 -3.91 -1.01 -5.42
CA PHE A 20 -5.04 -1.18 -4.52
C PHE A 20 -5.04 -0.13 -3.40
N VAL A 21 -3.88 0.15 -2.81
CA VAL A 21 -3.78 1.09 -1.67
C VAL A 21 -3.69 2.55 -2.11
N THR A 22 -3.01 2.86 -3.21
CA THR A 22 -2.72 4.24 -3.64
C THR A 22 -3.54 4.70 -4.85
N GLY A 23 -4.30 3.79 -5.48
CA GLY A 23 -5.01 4.06 -6.73
C GLY A 23 -4.12 4.02 -7.99
N THR A 24 -2.80 3.81 -7.87
CA THR A 24 -1.87 3.80 -9.01
C THR A 24 -0.77 2.75 -8.87
N SER A 25 -0.32 2.20 -10.00
CA SER A 25 0.80 1.25 -10.06
C SER A 25 2.18 1.92 -10.03
N ARG A 26 2.25 3.24 -9.91
CA ARG A 26 3.49 4.02 -9.99
C ARG A 26 3.89 4.61 -8.65
N LEU A 27 5.19 4.61 -8.38
CA LEU A 27 5.79 5.33 -7.26
C LEU A 27 6.38 6.67 -7.70
N PRO A 28 6.44 7.66 -6.79
CA PRO A 28 7.26 8.85 -6.98
C PRO A 28 8.74 8.49 -7.19
N MET A 29 9.49 9.40 -7.82
CA MET A 29 10.92 9.23 -8.08
C MET A 29 11.73 8.97 -6.80
N ASN A 30 11.35 9.63 -5.71
CA ASN A 30 11.99 9.49 -4.40
C ASN A 30 11.41 8.35 -3.55
N GLY A 31 10.56 7.51 -4.16
CA GLY A 31 9.97 6.33 -3.54
C GLY A 31 8.82 6.64 -2.57
N PHE A 32 8.58 5.72 -1.63
CA PHE A 32 7.44 5.75 -0.70
C PHE A 32 7.41 6.97 0.26
N ARG A 33 8.55 7.64 0.47
CA ARG A 33 8.64 8.81 1.36
C ARG A 33 7.85 10.01 0.83
N GLU A 34 7.64 10.08 -0.48
CA GLU A 34 6.99 11.19 -1.15
C GLU A 34 5.66 10.79 -1.77
N LEU A 35 4.96 9.86 -1.15
CA LEU A 35 3.58 9.55 -1.53
C LEU A 35 2.68 10.76 -1.29
N TRP A 36 1.68 10.89 -2.17
CA TRP A 36 0.66 11.95 -2.12
C TRP A 36 -0.72 11.32 -1.98
N GLY A 37 -1.46 11.79 -0.98
CA GLY A 37 -2.89 11.55 -0.84
C GLY A 37 -3.70 12.72 -1.38
N SER A 38 -5.02 12.65 -1.20
CA SER A 38 -5.96 13.70 -1.63
C SER A 38 -5.71 15.06 -0.98
N SER A 39 -5.11 15.08 0.21
CA SER A 39 -4.85 16.29 0.99
C SER A 39 -3.38 16.72 1.03
N GLY A 40 -2.52 16.15 0.17
CA GLY A 40 -1.10 16.48 0.10
C GLY A 40 -0.17 15.31 0.42
N PRO A 41 1.09 15.55 0.82
CA PRO A 41 2.04 14.50 1.17
C PRO A 41 1.50 13.58 2.27
N GLN A 42 1.46 12.28 2.02
CA GLN A 42 0.90 11.29 2.94
C GLN A 42 1.69 9.98 2.87
N LEU A 43 2.14 9.50 4.02
CA LEU A 43 2.88 8.23 4.11
C LEU A 43 1.96 7.02 3.96
N PHE A 44 2.52 5.93 3.44
CA PHE A 44 1.87 4.62 3.47
C PHE A 44 1.59 4.22 4.92
N THR A 45 0.34 3.90 5.22
CA THR A 45 -0.13 3.61 6.59
C THR A 45 -0.97 2.34 6.58
N VAL A 46 -0.77 1.49 7.60
CA VAL A 46 -1.62 0.32 7.84
C VAL A 46 -2.31 0.54 9.19
N GLU A 47 -3.63 0.53 9.17
CA GLU A 47 -4.44 0.68 10.38
C GLU A 47 -5.18 -0.62 10.69
N LYS A 48 -5.36 -0.91 11.98
CA LYS A 48 -6.20 -2.02 12.40
C LYS A 48 -7.66 -1.58 12.28
N TRP A 49 -8.40 -2.22 11.39
CA TRP A 49 -9.80 -1.92 11.15
C TRP A 49 -10.66 -3.18 11.02
N GLY A 50 -11.92 -3.06 11.42
CA GLY A 50 -12.94 -4.10 11.24
C GLY A 50 -12.76 -5.36 12.10
N ASP A 51 -13.57 -6.37 11.78
CA ASP A 51 -13.57 -7.69 12.39
C ASP A 51 -12.99 -8.73 11.43
N ARG A 52 -12.63 -9.91 11.94
CA ARG A 52 -11.94 -10.98 11.19
C ARG A 52 -12.68 -11.51 9.95
N THR A 53 -13.98 -11.25 9.84
CA THR A 53 -14.81 -11.69 8.71
C THR A 53 -14.84 -10.69 7.57
N LYS A 54 -14.35 -9.46 7.79
CA LYS A 54 -14.35 -8.40 6.78
C LYS A 54 -13.05 -8.45 5.98
N LEU A 55 -13.17 -8.16 4.70
CA LEU A 55 -12.01 -7.91 3.84
C LEU A 55 -11.41 -6.53 4.16
N PRO A 56 -10.10 -6.36 3.95
CA PRO A 56 -9.45 -5.05 3.99
C PRO A 56 -10.07 -4.05 3.02
#